data_AF-A0A7W8C047-F1
#
_entry.id   AF-A0A7W8C047-F1
#
_cell.length_a   1.000
_cell.length_b   1.000
_cell.length_c   1.000
_cell.angle_alpha   90.00
_cell.angle_beta   90.00
_cell.angle_gamma   90.00
#
_symmetry.space_group_name_H-M   'P 1'
#
loop_
_entity.id
_entity.type
_entity.pdbx_description
1 polymer ?
#
loop_
_entity_poly.entity_id
_entity_poly.type
_entity_poly.pdbx_seq_one_letter_code
_entity_poly.pdbx_strand_id
1 'polypeptide(L)'
;MSTASDMPANWWNTAAAKNPALHFMDVLLRGVGQVMFQNNPLTGLLFLVGIFWGAYSANMPAVAWGGLLGLLMGTLTAYAINAPKEDINIGLHGYNGVLVGVALPTFFSPTPTLWAYIVAGGIFSTILMLAIARVFKTWKVAAMTAPFVITTWFLMFAAYNFANIKISGLPHASISVQPTDIYAVTMPEFWKAAFAGVSQVFLINNVVTGVFFLVGLACNFVWAAIFAFLASMLAVGTALFLGAGTTAIVAGLFQFSAVLTAIGLGTTFYRPSWRVAIYAIVGTIFTVVAQGALNVVLNVYGVPTLTFPFVVAAWIFLLPNLDLVPETHRN
;
A
#
# COMPACT_ATOMS: atom_id res chain seq x y z
N MET A 1 -30.88 15.60 12.02
CA MET A 1 -30.57 16.15 10.68
C MET A 1 -29.59 17.31 10.84
N SER A 2 -28.31 17.08 10.55
CA SER A 2 -27.31 18.12 10.38
C SER A 2 -26.91 18.05 8.92
N THR A 3 -27.30 19.05 8.14
CA THR A 3 -26.97 19.14 6.72
C THR A 3 -25.46 19.29 6.57
N ALA A 4 -24.86 18.40 5.77
CA ALA A 4 -23.46 18.47 5.37
C ALA A 4 -23.25 19.57 4.31
N SER A 5 -23.64 20.80 4.64
CA SER A 5 -23.39 22.00 3.84
C SER A 5 -22.52 22.93 4.67
N ASP A 6 -21.42 23.38 4.07
CA ASP A 6 -20.53 24.44 4.55
C ASP A 6 -19.28 24.03 5.36
N MET A 7 -18.52 23.05 4.83
CA MET A 7 -17.06 23.21 4.93
C MET A 7 -16.61 24.16 3.81
N PRO A 8 -15.81 25.21 4.11
CA PRO A 8 -15.34 26.12 3.07
C PRO A 8 -14.62 25.31 2.00
N ALA A 9 -15.03 25.47 0.74
CA ALA A 9 -14.39 24.82 -0.38
C ALA A 9 -12.87 25.09 -0.29
N ASN A 10 -12.09 24.05 -0.03
CA ASN A 10 -10.64 24.14 0.00
C ASN A 10 -10.20 24.83 -1.30
N TRP A 11 -9.49 25.95 -1.19
CA TRP A 11 -9.05 26.78 -2.32
C TRP A 11 -8.41 25.93 -3.43
N TRP A 12 -7.73 24.85 -3.05
CA TRP A 12 -7.14 23.87 -3.96
C TRP A 12 -8.18 23.19 -4.86
N ASN A 13 -9.28 22.69 -4.29
CA ASN A 13 -10.34 22.03 -5.05
C ASN A 13 -11.00 23.01 -6.04
N THR A 14 -11.19 24.26 -5.62
CA THR A 14 -11.72 25.32 -6.50
C THR A 14 -10.75 25.65 -7.64
N ALA A 15 -9.45 25.70 -7.35
CA ALA A 15 -8.42 25.95 -8.37
C ALA A 15 -8.30 24.78 -9.35
N ALA A 16 -8.28 23.54 -8.85
CA ALA A 16 -8.24 22.31 -9.64
C ALA A 16 -9.45 22.21 -10.56
N ALA A 17 -10.66 22.48 -10.07
CA ALA A 17 -11.89 22.43 -10.88
C ALA A 17 -11.90 23.41 -12.07
N LYS A 18 -11.12 24.50 -12.00
CA LYS A 18 -11.06 25.54 -13.04
C LYS A 18 -9.95 25.31 -14.07
N ASN A 19 -8.95 24.48 -13.77
CA ASN A 19 -7.79 24.29 -14.64
C ASN A 19 -7.55 22.78 -14.90
N PRO A 20 -7.67 22.29 -16.14
CA PRO A 20 -7.51 20.87 -16.46
C PRO A 20 -6.17 20.27 -16.05
N ALA A 21 -5.07 21.03 -16.14
CA ALA A 21 -3.75 20.55 -15.74
C ALA A 21 -3.63 20.44 -14.21
N LEU A 22 -4.17 21.40 -13.47
CA LEU A 22 -4.24 21.31 -12.00
C LEU A 22 -5.16 20.18 -11.55
N HIS A 23 -6.28 19.97 -12.24
CA HIS A 23 -7.16 18.83 -11.96
C HIS A 23 -6.44 17.50 -12.18
N PHE A 24 -5.71 17.35 -13.29
CA PHE A 24 -4.95 16.15 -13.55
C PHE A 24 -3.88 15.91 -12.46
N MET A 25 -3.18 16.96 -12.03
CA MET A 25 -2.23 16.87 -10.92
C MET A 25 -2.91 16.50 -9.60
N ASP A 26 -4.09 17.06 -9.30
CA ASP A 26 -4.91 16.69 -8.14
C ASP A 26 -5.28 15.19 -8.17
N VAL A 27 -5.69 14.67 -9.33
CA VAL A 27 -5.99 13.24 -9.53
C VAL A 27 -4.77 12.36 -9.26
N LEU A 28 -3.60 12.73 -9.79
CA LEU A 28 -2.36 11.99 -9.56
C LEU A 28 -1.98 11.97 -8.08
N LEU A 29 -2.03 13.12 -7.40
CA LEU A 29 -1.72 13.22 -5.98
C LEU A 29 -2.70 12.40 -5.13
N ARG A 30 -4.00 12.49 -5.39
CA ARG A 30 -5.00 11.60 -4.76
C ARG A 30 -4.68 10.14 -5.03
N GLY A 31 -4.26 9.80 -6.24
CA GLY A 31 -3.80 8.46 -6.61
C GLY A 31 -2.64 7.95 -5.74
N VAL A 32 -1.67 8.80 -5.39
CA VAL A 32 -0.62 8.42 -4.44
C VAL A 32 -1.19 8.21 -3.03
N GLY A 33 -2.07 9.11 -2.57
CA GLY A 33 -2.71 9.01 -1.25
C GLY A 33 -3.58 7.75 -1.09
N GLN A 34 -4.24 7.31 -2.17
CA GLN A 34 -5.12 6.14 -2.17
C GLN A 34 -4.41 4.81 -1.88
N VAL A 35 -3.06 4.74 -2.01
CA VAL A 35 -2.28 3.56 -1.59
C VAL A 35 -2.56 3.20 -0.13
N MET A 36 -2.76 4.21 0.73
CA MET A 36 -3.13 4.04 2.14
C MET A 36 -4.55 4.56 2.40
N PHE A 37 -5.44 4.49 1.40
CA PHE A 37 -6.85 4.88 1.48
C PHE A 37 -7.13 6.36 1.74
N GLN A 38 -6.20 7.26 1.39
CA GLN A 38 -6.35 8.70 1.63
C GLN A 38 -6.73 9.43 0.35
N ASN A 39 -7.99 9.85 0.23
CA ASN A 39 -8.46 10.71 -0.85
C ASN A 39 -8.09 12.19 -0.61
N ASN A 40 -6.79 12.48 -0.54
CA ASN A 40 -6.26 13.81 -0.21
C ASN A 40 -4.97 14.11 -0.99
N PRO A 41 -4.92 15.21 -1.76
CA PRO A 41 -3.76 15.55 -2.58
C PRO A 41 -2.53 15.96 -1.76
N LEU A 42 -2.71 16.59 -0.58
CA LEU A 42 -1.59 16.94 0.30
C LEU A 42 -0.96 15.68 0.90
N THR A 43 -1.77 14.70 1.30
CA THR A 43 -1.28 13.39 1.71
C THR A 43 -0.47 12.73 0.60
N GLY A 44 -1.02 12.71 -0.62
CA GLY A 44 -0.31 12.19 -1.78
C GLY A 44 1.00 12.90 -2.08
N LEU A 45 1.06 14.22 -1.93
CA LEU A 45 2.28 15.01 -2.09
C LEU A 45 3.34 14.62 -1.05
N LEU A 46 2.95 14.51 0.22
CA LEU A 46 3.86 14.11 1.30
C LEU A 46 4.36 12.67 1.11
N PHE A 47 3.51 11.77 0.62
CA PHE A 47 3.93 10.42 0.24
C PHE A 47 4.92 10.46 -0.92
N LEU A 48 4.65 11.24 -1.96
CA LEU A 48 5.57 11.37 -3.09
C LEU A 48 6.93 11.92 -2.65
N VAL A 49 6.95 12.97 -1.81
CA VAL A 49 8.20 13.50 -1.22
C VAL A 49 8.93 12.43 -0.41
N GLY A 50 8.22 11.66 0.42
CA GLY A 50 8.80 10.55 1.17
C GLY A 50 9.38 9.45 0.29
N ILE A 51 8.73 9.12 -0.83
CA ILE A 51 9.21 8.14 -1.82
C ILE A 51 10.50 8.65 -2.46
N PHE A 52 10.52 9.90 -2.94
CA PHE A 52 11.72 10.50 -3.53
C PHE A 52 12.86 10.55 -2.51
N TRP A 53 12.60 11.03 -1.29
CA TRP A 53 13.61 11.04 -0.23
C TRP A 53 14.20 9.65 0.02
N GLY A 54 13.35 8.65 0.22
CA GLY A 54 13.77 7.28 0.52
C GLY A 54 14.53 6.63 -0.62
N ALA A 55 14.04 6.78 -1.85
CA ALA A 55 14.67 6.24 -3.05
C ALA A 55 16.07 6.82 -3.28
N TYR A 56 16.24 8.14 -3.14
CA TYR A 56 17.55 8.78 -3.28
C TYR A 56 18.47 8.45 -2.10
N SER A 57 17.94 8.39 -0.87
CA SER A 57 18.70 7.96 0.31
C SER A 57 19.20 6.52 0.19
N ALA A 58 18.50 5.66 -0.56
CA ALA A 58 18.89 4.27 -0.82
C ALA A 58 19.76 4.11 -2.09
N ASN A 59 20.14 5.20 -2.77
CA ASN A 59 20.83 5.18 -4.08
C ASN A 59 20.06 4.43 -5.18
N MET A 60 18.72 4.45 -5.12
CA MET A 60 17.81 3.79 -6.07
C MET A 60 16.80 4.78 -6.67
N PRO A 61 17.23 5.85 -7.37
CA PRO A 61 16.32 6.88 -7.89
C PRO A 61 15.27 6.33 -8.87
N ALA A 62 15.56 5.19 -9.51
CA ALA A 62 14.62 4.50 -10.40
C ALA A 62 13.30 4.13 -9.70
N VAL A 63 13.31 3.88 -8.39
CA VAL A 63 12.10 3.59 -7.60
C VAL A 63 11.13 4.78 -7.60
N ALA A 64 11.63 5.99 -7.38
CA ALA A 64 10.79 7.19 -7.33
C ALA A 64 10.22 7.55 -8.71
N TRP A 65 11.07 7.55 -9.73
CA TRP A 65 10.66 7.85 -11.10
C TRP A 65 9.79 6.74 -11.71
N GLY A 66 10.07 5.48 -11.37
CA GLY A 66 9.23 4.35 -11.71
C GLY A 66 7.84 4.47 -11.10
N GLY A 67 7.75 4.82 -9.82
CA GLY A 67 6.48 5.12 -9.15
C GLY A 67 5.67 6.19 -9.86
N LEU A 68 6.30 7.32 -10.21
CA LEU A 68 5.64 8.39 -10.95
C LEU A 68 5.16 7.93 -12.35
N LEU A 69 5.99 7.18 -13.07
CA LEU A 69 5.60 6.65 -14.38
C LEU A 69 4.43 5.67 -14.28
N GLY A 70 4.45 4.74 -13.31
CA GLY A 70 3.37 3.80 -13.07
C GLY A 70 2.07 4.50 -12.69
N LEU A 71 2.14 5.53 -11.84
CA LEU A 71 1.01 6.39 -11.48
C LEU A 71 0.38 7.06 -12.71
N LEU A 72 1.23 7.68 -13.56
CA LEU A 72 0.81 8.33 -14.79
C LEU A 72 0.14 7.33 -15.72
N MET A 73 0.78 6.19 -15.96
CA MET A 73 0.26 5.20 -16.90
C MET A 73 -1.05 4.57 -16.42
N GLY A 74 -1.21 4.29 -15.12
CA GLY A 74 -2.48 3.80 -14.59
C GLY A 74 -3.60 4.83 -14.75
N THR A 75 -3.33 6.08 -14.39
CA THR A 75 -4.29 7.18 -14.50
C THR A 75 -4.69 7.46 -15.96
N LEU A 76 -3.72 7.55 -16.86
CA LEU A 76 -3.96 7.76 -18.29
C LEU A 76 -4.74 6.60 -18.93
N THR A 77 -4.46 5.37 -18.50
CA THR A 77 -5.21 4.19 -18.95
C THR A 77 -6.68 4.31 -18.58
N ALA A 78 -6.99 4.75 -17.36
CA ALA A 78 -8.37 4.94 -16.92
C ALA A 78 -9.13 5.99 -17.75
N TYR A 79 -8.47 7.10 -18.11
CA TYR A 79 -9.03 8.06 -19.05
C TYR A 79 -9.23 7.45 -20.44
N ALA A 80 -8.24 6.73 -20.97
CA ALA A 80 -8.29 6.15 -22.32
C ALA A 80 -9.43 5.12 -22.50
N ILE A 81 -9.73 4.36 -21.45
CA ILE A 81 -10.81 3.35 -21.47
C ILE A 81 -12.15 3.87 -20.94
N ASN A 82 -12.27 5.19 -20.69
CA ASN A 82 -13.47 5.83 -20.16
C ASN A 82 -13.99 5.18 -18.86
N ALA A 83 -13.09 4.92 -17.90
CA ALA A 83 -13.49 4.48 -16.56
C ALA A 83 -14.38 5.54 -15.88
N PRO A 84 -15.19 5.17 -14.85
CA PRO A 84 -16.07 6.11 -14.15
C PRO A 84 -15.31 7.35 -13.68
N LYS A 85 -15.79 8.54 -14.06
CA LYS A 85 -15.10 9.81 -13.78
C LYS A 85 -14.98 10.05 -12.28
N GLU A 86 -15.97 9.63 -11.52
CA GLU A 86 -16.00 9.74 -10.07
C GLU A 86 -14.82 8.99 -9.45
N ASP A 87 -14.55 7.76 -9.91
CA ASP A 87 -13.44 6.92 -9.43
C ASP A 87 -12.07 7.49 -9.86
N ILE A 88 -11.98 8.03 -11.08
CA ILE A 88 -10.78 8.75 -11.55
C ILE A 88 -10.51 9.97 -10.68
N ASN A 89 -11.52 10.80 -10.43
CA ASN A 89 -11.38 12.07 -9.70
C ASN A 89 -10.91 11.89 -8.26
N ILE A 90 -11.18 10.73 -7.64
CA ILE A 90 -10.70 10.40 -6.31
C ILE A 90 -9.41 9.54 -6.32
N GLY A 91 -8.80 9.32 -7.48
CA GLY A 91 -7.50 8.67 -7.64
C GLY A 91 -7.50 7.13 -7.60
N LEU A 92 -8.65 6.47 -7.70
CA LEU A 92 -8.74 4.99 -7.54
C LEU A 92 -8.04 4.18 -8.65
N HIS A 93 -7.63 4.80 -9.73
CA HIS A 93 -6.95 4.12 -10.84
C HIS A 93 -5.43 4.39 -10.91
N GLY A 94 -4.91 5.30 -10.08
CA GLY A 94 -3.47 5.61 -10.05
C GLY A 94 -2.67 4.78 -9.05
N TYR A 95 -3.29 4.40 -7.91
CA TYR A 95 -2.56 3.88 -6.75
C TYR A 95 -1.95 2.48 -6.97
N ASN A 96 -2.60 1.61 -7.74
CA ASN A 96 -1.99 0.32 -8.09
C ASN A 96 -0.80 0.53 -9.04
N GLY A 97 -0.92 1.49 -9.97
CA GLY A 97 0.16 1.85 -10.89
C GLY A 97 1.41 2.38 -10.19
N VAL A 98 1.27 3.27 -9.20
CA VAL A 98 2.44 3.77 -8.43
C VAL A 98 3.15 2.64 -7.70
N LEU A 99 2.42 1.69 -7.11
CA LEU A 99 3.01 0.55 -6.41
C LEU A 99 3.76 -0.38 -7.37
N VAL A 100 3.21 -0.67 -8.55
CA VAL A 100 3.93 -1.42 -9.60
C VAL A 100 5.21 -0.68 -9.98
N GLY A 101 5.11 0.62 -10.20
CA GLY A 101 6.23 1.48 -10.58
C GLY A 101 7.33 1.58 -9.53
N VAL A 102 7.00 1.49 -8.25
CA VAL A 102 7.96 1.42 -7.14
C VAL A 102 8.56 0.02 -7.01
N ALA A 103 7.74 -1.02 -7.15
CA ALA A 103 8.17 -2.39 -6.94
C ALA A 103 9.16 -2.87 -8.02
N LEU A 104 8.89 -2.66 -9.31
CA LEU A 104 9.76 -3.23 -10.35
C LEU A 104 11.23 -2.76 -10.27
N PRO A 105 11.54 -1.45 -10.10
CA PRO A 105 12.91 -0.99 -9.88
C PRO A 105 13.52 -1.40 -8.54
N THR A 106 12.71 -1.83 -7.57
CA THR A 106 13.22 -2.39 -6.31
C THR A 106 13.87 -3.76 -6.55
N PHE A 107 13.37 -4.53 -7.52
CA PHE A 107 13.78 -5.92 -7.74
C PHE A 107 14.54 -6.15 -9.05
N PHE A 108 14.47 -5.21 -10.00
CA PHE A 108 15.11 -5.29 -11.31
C PHE A 108 16.07 -4.13 -11.57
N SER A 109 17.10 -4.38 -12.37
CA SER A 109 18.06 -3.34 -12.78
C SER A 109 17.40 -2.30 -13.69
N PRO A 110 17.79 -1.01 -13.58
CA PRO A 110 17.22 0.08 -14.36
C PRO A 110 17.70 0.07 -15.82
N THR A 111 17.07 -0.78 -16.63
CA THR A 111 17.29 -0.90 -18.07
C THR A 111 16.13 -0.27 -18.86
N PRO A 112 16.27 0.02 -20.16
CA PRO A 112 15.13 0.44 -20.98
C PRO A 112 13.95 -0.54 -20.93
N THR A 113 14.22 -1.85 -20.83
CA THR A 113 13.20 -2.90 -20.67
C THR A 113 12.39 -2.73 -19.39
N LEU A 114 13.04 -2.33 -18.28
CA LEU A 114 12.34 -2.07 -17.01
C LEU A 114 11.29 -0.97 -17.18
N TRP A 115 11.64 0.12 -17.85
CA TRP A 115 10.71 1.24 -18.06
C TRP A 115 9.51 0.83 -18.91
N ALA A 116 9.73 0.03 -19.96
CA ALA A 116 8.62 -0.56 -20.73
C ALA A 116 7.75 -1.50 -19.86
N TYR A 117 8.35 -2.26 -18.95
CA TYR A 117 7.66 -3.10 -17.99
C TYR A 117 6.79 -2.30 -17.01
N ILE A 118 7.27 -1.15 -16.53
CA ILE A 118 6.49 -0.24 -15.68
C ILE A 118 5.30 0.35 -16.44
N VAL A 119 5.49 0.74 -17.71
CA VAL A 119 4.40 1.22 -18.56
C VAL A 119 3.32 0.15 -18.71
N ALA A 120 3.71 -1.07 -19.11
CA ALA A 120 2.79 -2.20 -19.24
C ALA A 120 2.10 -2.53 -17.91
N GLY A 121 2.86 -2.54 -16.81
CA GLY A 121 2.34 -2.81 -15.47
C GLY A 121 1.34 -1.76 -14.97
N GLY A 122 1.56 -0.47 -15.23
CA GLY A 122 0.60 0.59 -14.94
C GLY A 122 -0.72 0.39 -15.69
N ILE A 123 -0.65 0.05 -16.98
CA ILE A 123 -1.82 -0.26 -17.82
C ILE A 123 -2.56 -1.49 -17.28
N PHE A 124 -1.85 -2.61 -17.09
CA PHE A 124 -2.43 -3.88 -16.65
C PHE A 124 -3.06 -3.79 -15.27
N SER A 125 -2.42 -3.10 -14.32
CA SER A 125 -2.95 -2.93 -12.98
C SER A 125 -4.28 -2.17 -12.97
N THR A 126 -4.47 -1.23 -13.89
CA THR A 126 -5.72 -0.48 -14.03
C THR A 126 -6.84 -1.31 -14.64
N ILE A 127 -6.53 -2.09 -15.69
CA ILE A 127 -7.47 -3.04 -16.29
C ILE A 127 -7.91 -4.08 -15.24
N LEU A 128 -6.95 -4.60 -14.48
CA LEU A 128 -7.21 -5.58 -13.44
C LEU A 128 -7.99 -4.98 -12.26
N MET A 129 -7.73 -3.73 -11.89
CA MET A 129 -8.54 -3.00 -10.90
C MET A 129 -10.00 -2.95 -11.32
N LEU A 130 -10.31 -2.59 -12.56
CA LEU A 130 -11.68 -2.57 -13.06
C LEU A 130 -12.32 -3.97 -13.09
N ALA A 131 -11.57 -4.98 -13.52
CA ALA A 131 -12.04 -6.36 -13.57
C ALA A 131 -12.38 -6.90 -12.17
N ILE A 132 -11.48 -6.75 -11.20
CA ILE A 132 -11.68 -7.20 -9.82
C ILE A 132 -12.81 -6.40 -9.17
N ALA A 133 -12.82 -5.07 -9.30
CA ALA A 133 -13.88 -4.23 -8.74
C ALA A 133 -15.26 -4.64 -9.26
N ARG A 134 -15.37 -5.00 -10.55
CA ARG A 134 -16.62 -5.50 -11.14
C ARG A 134 -17.09 -6.82 -10.51
N VAL A 135 -16.18 -7.77 -10.27
CA VAL A 135 -16.49 -9.05 -9.62
C VAL A 135 -16.90 -8.86 -8.16
N PHE A 136 -16.14 -8.05 -7.42
CA PHE A 136 -16.36 -7.85 -5.98
C PHE A 136 -17.50 -6.88 -5.65
N LYS A 137 -18.03 -6.15 -6.64
CA LYS A 137 -19.20 -5.28 -6.48
C LYS A 137 -20.39 -6.03 -5.85
N THR A 138 -20.62 -7.28 -6.23
CA THR A 138 -21.69 -8.14 -5.68
C THR A 138 -21.55 -8.37 -4.18
N TRP A 139 -20.31 -8.45 -3.68
CA TRP A 139 -19.97 -8.75 -2.29
C TRP A 139 -19.75 -7.49 -1.44
N LYS A 140 -19.84 -6.30 -2.06
CA LYS A 140 -19.62 -4.98 -1.42
C LYS A 140 -18.22 -4.81 -0.81
N VAL A 141 -17.22 -5.48 -1.37
CA VAL A 141 -15.82 -5.38 -0.91
C VAL A 141 -14.97 -4.71 -2.00
N ALA A 142 -13.96 -3.94 -1.59
CA ALA A 142 -13.04 -3.27 -2.51
C ALA A 142 -11.97 -4.21 -3.06
N ALA A 143 -11.47 -3.91 -4.26
CA ALA A 143 -10.33 -4.62 -4.87
C ALA A 143 -9.00 -4.36 -4.12
N MET A 144 -8.88 -3.21 -3.45
CA MET A 144 -7.68 -2.79 -2.70
C MET A 144 -6.41 -2.92 -3.57
N THR A 145 -5.28 -3.32 -2.97
CA THR A 145 -4.01 -3.47 -3.71
C THR A 145 -3.84 -4.82 -4.42
N ALA A 146 -4.91 -5.65 -4.51
CA ALA A 146 -4.87 -6.90 -5.25
C ALA A 146 -4.43 -6.73 -6.72
N PRO A 147 -4.89 -5.71 -7.46
CA PRO A 147 -4.43 -5.47 -8.83
C PRO A 147 -2.92 -5.23 -8.91
N PHE A 148 -2.36 -4.41 -8.02
CA PHE A 148 -0.91 -4.21 -7.90
C PHE A 148 -0.18 -5.54 -7.67
N VAL A 149 -0.61 -6.32 -6.67
CA VAL A 149 0.05 -7.57 -6.28
C VAL A 149 0.07 -8.54 -7.46
N ILE A 150 -1.10 -8.80 -8.05
CA ILE A 150 -1.25 -9.78 -9.12
C ILE A 150 -0.45 -9.34 -10.36
N THR A 151 -0.59 -8.08 -10.79
CA THR A 151 0.18 -7.56 -11.93
C THR A 151 1.68 -7.68 -11.68
N THR A 152 2.16 -7.29 -10.50
CA THR A 152 3.59 -7.33 -10.18
C THR A 152 4.11 -8.77 -10.13
N TRP A 153 3.35 -9.71 -9.55
CA TRP A 153 3.70 -11.13 -9.58
C TRP A 153 3.79 -11.69 -11.00
N PHE A 154 2.83 -11.41 -11.88
CA PHE A 154 2.91 -11.83 -13.27
C PHE A 154 4.20 -11.35 -13.94
N LEU A 155 4.57 -10.08 -13.73
CA LEU A 155 5.80 -9.51 -14.28
C LEU A 155 7.07 -10.11 -13.64
N MET A 156 7.04 -10.41 -12.34
CA MET A 156 8.16 -11.07 -11.63
C MET A 156 8.37 -12.51 -12.05
N PHE A 157 7.29 -13.31 -12.14
CA PHE A 157 7.39 -14.67 -12.63
C PHE A 157 7.82 -14.74 -14.09
N ALA A 158 7.31 -13.83 -14.92
CA ALA A 158 7.76 -13.69 -16.31
C ALA A 158 9.27 -13.39 -16.41
N ALA A 159 9.83 -12.61 -15.49
CA ALA A 159 11.26 -12.26 -15.49
C ALA A 159 12.19 -13.48 -15.41
N TYR A 160 11.77 -14.57 -14.76
CA TYR A 160 12.53 -15.82 -14.73
C TYR A 160 12.61 -16.53 -16.10
N ASN A 161 11.71 -16.20 -17.04
CA ASN A 161 11.68 -16.80 -18.38
C ASN A 161 12.22 -15.86 -19.48
N PHE A 162 12.34 -14.56 -19.22
CA PHE A 162 12.76 -13.57 -20.22
C PHE A 162 14.07 -12.86 -19.83
N ALA A 163 15.19 -13.28 -20.44
CA ALA A 163 16.54 -12.84 -20.11
C ALA A 163 16.84 -11.32 -20.26
N ASN A 164 15.99 -10.57 -20.95
CA ASN A 164 16.11 -9.12 -21.11
C ASN A 164 15.63 -8.34 -19.87
N ILE A 165 14.98 -9.02 -18.92
CA ILE A 165 14.61 -8.47 -17.62
C ILE A 165 15.70 -8.90 -16.65
N LYS A 166 16.47 -7.92 -16.17
CA LYS A 166 17.62 -8.19 -15.30
C LYS A 166 17.16 -8.16 -13.85
N ILE A 167 17.02 -9.35 -13.27
CA ILE A 167 16.73 -9.52 -11.85
C ILE A 167 17.97 -9.10 -11.04
N SER A 168 17.78 -8.22 -10.04
CA SER A 168 18.85 -7.69 -9.19
C SER A 168 18.57 -7.81 -7.70
N GLY A 169 17.29 -7.81 -7.29
CA GLY A 169 16.90 -7.79 -5.88
C GLY A 169 15.84 -8.82 -5.47
N LEU A 170 15.37 -9.67 -6.39
CA LEU A 170 14.42 -10.72 -6.02
C LEU A 170 15.06 -11.74 -5.05
N PRO A 171 14.28 -12.30 -4.10
CA PRO A 171 14.75 -13.39 -3.25
C PRO A 171 15.22 -14.59 -4.08
N HIS A 172 16.23 -15.30 -3.59
CA HIS A 172 16.63 -16.57 -4.19
C HIS A 172 15.62 -17.67 -3.85
N ALA A 173 15.13 -18.36 -4.89
CA ALA A 173 14.24 -19.50 -4.75
C ALA A 173 14.85 -20.54 -3.80
N SER A 174 14.17 -20.80 -2.69
CA SER A 174 14.66 -21.72 -1.65
C SER A 174 13.52 -22.35 -0.87
N ILE A 175 13.78 -23.56 -0.33
CA ILE A 175 12.86 -24.20 0.61
C ILE A 175 13.00 -23.47 1.94
N SER A 176 11.89 -22.95 2.44
CA SER A 176 11.86 -22.19 3.69
C SER A 176 12.17 -23.08 4.88
N VAL A 177 13.06 -22.60 5.75
CA VAL A 177 13.38 -23.18 7.05
C VAL A 177 13.03 -22.18 8.16
N GLN A 178 13.01 -22.64 9.41
CA GLN A 178 12.83 -21.74 10.54
C GLN A 178 13.95 -20.69 10.59
N PRO A 179 13.66 -19.44 10.99
CA PRO A 179 14.66 -18.38 11.04
C PRO A 179 15.75 -18.71 12.06
N THR A 180 17.00 -18.38 11.71
CA THR A 180 18.16 -18.57 12.58
C THR A 180 18.67 -17.26 13.18
N ASP A 181 18.22 -16.12 12.65
CA ASP A 181 18.62 -14.77 13.04
C ASP A 181 17.68 -14.18 14.11
N ILE A 182 17.45 -14.91 15.19
CA ILE A 182 16.62 -14.48 16.31
C ILE A 182 17.52 -13.85 17.38
N TYR A 183 17.34 -12.57 17.66
CA TYR A 183 18.07 -11.86 18.72
C TYR A 183 17.17 -10.83 19.42
N ALA A 184 17.60 -10.38 20.60
CA ALA A 184 16.87 -9.36 21.34
C ALA A 184 16.93 -8.02 20.61
N VAL A 185 15.75 -7.47 20.25
CA VAL A 185 15.63 -6.17 19.60
C VAL A 185 16.01 -5.06 20.59
N THR A 186 16.96 -4.22 20.20
CA THR A 186 17.32 -3.02 20.96
C THR A 186 16.26 -1.93 20.81
N MET A 187 16.21 -0.97 21.74
CA MET A 187 15.26 0.16 21.64
C MET A 187 15.39 0.97 20.33
N PRO A 188 16.61 1.29 19.82
CA PRO A 188 16.74 1.94 18.52
C PRO A 188 16.21 1.10 17.35
N GLU A 189 16.44 -0.21 17.38
CA GLU A 189 15.93 -1.13 16.35
C GLU A 189 14.41 -1.25 16.38
N PHE A 190 13.80 -1.26 17.56
CA PHE A 190 12.34 -1.24 17.70
C PHE A 190 11.73 0.00 17.02
N TRP A 191 12.25 1.18 17.32
CA TRP A 191 11.75 2.41 16.70
C TRP A 191 12.01 2.45 15.20
N LYS A 192 13.20 2.03 14.76
CA LYS A 192 13.50 1.85 13.34
C LYS A 192 12.48 0.92 12.67
N ALA A 193 12.19 -0.24 13.26
CA ALA A 193 11.24 -1.21 12.75
C ALA A 193 9.81 -0.63 12.64
N ALA A 194 9.37 0.13 13.64
CA ALA A 194 8.05 0.74 13.65
C ALA A 194 7.88 1.77 12.51
N PHE A 195 8.84 2.68 12.31
CA PHE A 195 8.80 3.64 11.20
C PHE A 195 9.04 2.98 9.84
N ALA A 196 10.00 2.05 9.76
CA ALA A 196 10.26 1.28 8.54
C ALA A 196 9.03 0.47 8.11
N GLY A 197 8.27 -0.08 9.05
CA GLY A 197 7.02 -0.78 8.75
C GLY A 197 5.99 0.09 8.04
N VAL A 198 5.93 1.39 8.34
CA VAL A 198 5.06 2.33 7.62
C VAL A 198 5.63 2.65 6.23
N SER A 199 6.94 2.92 6.12
CA SER A 199 7.56 3.25 4.82
C SER A 199 7.58 2.06 3.85
N GLN A 200 7.62 0.83 4.36
CA GLN A 200 7.61 -0.40 3.58
C GLN A 200 6.30 -0.65 2.83
N VAL A 201 5.23 0.10 3.13
CA VAL A 201 4.01 0.11 2.29
C VAL A 201 4.34 0.50 0.84
N PHE A 202 5.34 1.35 0.65
CA PHE A 202 5.92 1.69 -0.66
C PHE A 202 7.29 1.03 -0.87
N LEU A 203 7.57 -0.11 -0.23
CA LEU A 203 8.82 -0.89 -0.39
C LEU A 203 10.10 -0.09 -0.05
N ILE A 204 10.00 0.91 0.81
CA ILE A 204 11.13 1.74 1.23
C ILE A 204 11.45 1.42 2.69
N ASN A 205 12.70 1.04 2.97
CA ASN A 205 13.20 0.86 4.33
C ASN A 205 13.89 2.15 4.81
N ASN A 206 13.11 3.15 5.24
CA ASN A 206 13.66 4.43 5.67
C ASN A 206 12.77 5.11 6.73
N VAL A 207 13.37 5.46 7.88
CA VAL A 207 12.66 6.09 9.00
C VAL A 207 12.05 7.44 8.62
N VAL A 208 12.79 8.28 7.90
CA VAL A 208 12.33 9.62 7.49
C VAL A 208 11.17 9.51 6.51
N THR A 209 11.22 8.58 5.56
CA THR A 209 10.09 8.26 4.69
C THR A 209 8.86 7.82 5.50
N GLY A 210 9.05 7.00 6.53
CA GLY A 210 7.97 6.58 7.43
C GLY A 210 7.32 7.77 8.16
N VAL A 211 8.12 8.75 8.59
CA VAL A 211 7.63 10.00 9.18
C VAL A 211 6.82 10.81 8.16
N PHE A 212 7.32 11.00 6.93
CA PHE A 212 6.55 11.67 5.88
C PHE A 212 5.18 11.01 5.64
N PHE A 213 5.13 9.68 5.67
CA PHE A 213 3.87 8.95 5.48
C PHE A 213 2.93 9.10 6.68
N LEU A 214 3.43 9.06 7.91
CA LEU A 214 2.60 9.30 9.10
C LEU A 214 2.04 10.74 9.13
N VAL A 215 2.87 11.74 8.80
CA VAL A 215 2.42 13.13 8.68
C VAL A 215 1.39 13.26 7.56
N GLY A 216 1.62 12.64 6.41
CA GLY A 216 0.69 12.61 5.30
C GLY A 216 -0.67 12.02 5.68
N LEU A 217 -0.70 10.88 6.37
CA LEU A 217 -1.93 10.29 6.92
C LEU A 217 -2.62 11.27 7.87
N ALA A 218 -1.87 11.89 8.80
CA ALA A 218 -2.42 12.79 9.80
C ALA A 218 -3.04 14.06 9.20
N CYS A 219 -2.49 14.57 8.09
CA CYS A 219 -3.04 15.71 7.35
C CYS A 219 -4.45 15.46 6.79
N ASN A 220 -4.79 14.22 6.45
CA ASN A 220 -6.15 13.87 6.01
C ASN A 220 -7.03 13.42 7.18
N PHE A 221 -6.52 12.49 8.00
CA PHE A 221 -7.25 11.95 9.14
C PHE A 221 -6.29 11.40 10.19
N VAL A 222 -6.18 12.09 11.34
CA VAL A 222 -5.23 11.74 12.42
C VAL A 222 -5.38 10.29 12.91
N TRP A 223 -6.60 9.76 12.94
CA TRP A 223 -6.83 8.37 13.33
C TRP A 223 -6.19 7.39 12.34
N ALA A 224 -6.13 7.69 11.05
CA ALA A 224 -5.44 6.83 10.09
C ALA A 224 -3.95 6.70 10.42
N ALA A 225 -3.30 7.81 10.83
CA ALA A 225 -1.92 7.80 11.28
C ALA A 225 -1.73 7.01 12.59
N ILE A 226 -2.66 7.15 13.54
CA ILE A 226 -2.63 6.42 14.82
C ILE A 226 -2.78 4.91 14.57
N PHE A 227 -3.79 4.48 13.81
CA PHE A 227 -3.98 3.08 13.46
C PHE A 227 -2.78 2.51 12.71
N ALA A 228 -2.22 3.27 11.75
CA ALA A 228 -1.02 2.87 11.02
C ALA A 228 0.17 2.60 11.95
N PHE A 229 0.50 3.56 12.82
CA PHE A 229 1.69 3.46 13.66
C PHE A 229 1.54 2.39 14.76
N LEU A 230 0.38 2.35 15.43
CA LEU A 230 0.09 1.34 16.44
C LEU A 230 0.07 -0.08 15.84
N ALA A 231 -0.45 -0.25 14.63
CA ALA A 231 -0.41 -1.54 13.94
C ALA A 231 1.00 -1.97 13.57
N SER A 232 1.87 -1.03 13.17
CA SER A 232 3.28 -1.33 12.91
C SER A 232 4.00 -1.81 14.18
N MET A 233 3.78 -1.13 15.31
CA MET A 233 4.32 -1.54 16.62
C MET A 233 3.74 -2.89 17.10
N LEU A 234 2.44 -3.10 16.94
CA LEU A 234 1.77 -4.36 17.25
C LEU A 234 2.36 -5.49 16.40
N ALA A 235 2.59 -5.25 15.11
CA ALA A 235 3.17 -6.24 14.22
C ALA A 235 4.62 -6.59 14.58
N VAL A 236 5.44 -5.62 15.02
CA VAL A 236 6.75 -5.90 15.64
C VAL A 236 6.59 -6.87 16.82
N GLY A 237 5.70 -6.53 17.77
CA GLY A 237 5.45 -7.36 18.95
C GLY A 237 4.96 -8.77 18.62
N THR A 238 4.01 -8.89 17.69
CA THR A 238 3.49 -10.19 17.22
C THR A 238 4.57 -11.01 16.53
N ALA A 239 5.37 -10.41 15.64
CA ALA A 239 6.44 -11.12 14.95
C ALA A 239 7.53 -11.60 15.91
N LEU A 240 7.91 -10.78 16.90
CA LEU A 240 8.85 -11.17 17.95
C LEU A 240 8.30 -12.30 18.83
N PHE A 241 7.03 -12.20 19.23
CA PHE A 241 6.36 -13.23 20.03
C PHE A 241 6.31 -14.59 19.30
N LEU A 242 6.11 -14.57 17.98
CA LEU A 242 6.08 -15.77 17.15
C LEU A 242 7.47 -16.28 16.72
N GLY A 243 8.55 -15.58 17.10
CA GLY A 243 9.93 -15.99 16.78
C GLY A 243 10.33 -15.77 15.32
N ALA A 244 9.79 -14.75 14.65
CA ALA A 244 10.22 -14.39 13.30
C ALA A 244 11.65 -13.83 13.28
N GLY A 245 12.35 -14.00 12.14
CA GLY A 245 13.73 -13.52 11.96
C GLY A 245 13.87 -12.02 12.24
N THR A 246 14.74 -11.66 13.18
CA THR A 246 14.78 -10.32 13.73
C THR A 246 15.27 -9.29 12.71
N THR A 247 16.15 -9.69 11.78
CA THR A 247 16.61 -8.81 10.69
C THR A 247 15.45 -8.35 9.80
N ALA A 248 14.52 -9.27 9.47
CA ALA A 248 13.34 -8.96 8.68
C ALA A 248 12.35 -8.05 9.43
N ILE A 249 12.21 -8.25 10.74
CA ILE A 249 11.41 -7.36 11.61
C ILE A 249 12.00 -5.95 11.61
N VAL A 250 13.30 -5.80 11.84
CA VAL A 250 13.98 -4.48 11.86
C VAL A 250 13.94 -3.79 10.50
N ALA A 251 13.89 -4.55 9.41
CA ALA A 251 13.68 -4.04 8.06
C ALA A 251 12.22 -3.65 7.75
N GLY A 252 11.28 -3.88 8.68
CA GLY A 252 9.87 -3.52 8.51
C GLY A 252 9.02 -4.51 7.70
N LEU A 253 9.54 -5.72 7.42
CA LEU A 253 8.94 -6.67 6.47
C LEU A 253 7.75 -7.48 7.00
N PHE A 254 7.47 -7.43 8.30
CA PHE A 254 6.28 -8.03 8.91
C PHE A 254 5.16 -7.02 9.19
N GLN A 255 5.43 -5.73 9.01
CA GLN A 255 4.59 -4.65 9.52
C GLN A 255 3.73 -4.02 8.44
N PHE A 256 4.26 -3.79 7.23
CA PHE A 256 3.60 -2.95 6.22
C PHE A 256 2.22 -3.46 5.77
N SER A 257 2.04 -4.78 5.64
CA SER A 257 0.73 -5.36 5.36
C SER A 257 -0.22 -5.12 6.54
N ALA A 258 0.27 -5.28 7.77
CA ALA A 258 -0.50 -5.04 8.99
C ALA A 258 -0.94 -3.55 9.12
N VAL A 259 -0.07 -2.61 8.72
CA VAL A 259 -0.39 -1.18 8.63
C VAL A 259 -1.60 -0.95 7.71
N LEU A 260 -1.60 -1.51 6.50
CA LEU A 260 -2.71 -1.38 5.57
C LEU A 260 -3.99 -2.03 6.10
N THR A 261 -3.88 -3.20 6.75
CA THR A 261 -5.04 -3.86 7.37
C THR A 261 -5.67 -2.96 8.43
N ALA A 262 -4.87 -2.35 9.29
CA ALA A 262 -5.36 -1.51 10.36
C ALA A 262 -6.01 -0.21 9.85
N ILE A 263 -5.46 0.43 8.81
CA ILE A 263 -6.09 1.63 8.21
C ILE A 263 -7.38 1.23 7.47
N GLY A 264 -7.36 0.12 6.74
CA GLY A 264 -8.51 -0.41 6.03
C GLY A 264 -9.67 -0.67 6.98
N LEU A 265 -9.46 -1.52 7.99
CA LEU A 265 -10.49 -1.89 8.96
C LEU A 265 -10.81 -0.74 9.93
N GLY A 266 -9.80 -0.02 10.40
CA GLY A 266 -9.92 0.95 11.50
C GLY A 266 -10.54 2.28 11.10
N THR A 267 -10.29 2.75 9.87
CA THR A 267 -10.67 4.10 9.45
C THR A 267 -11.34 4.20 8.09
N THR A 268 -11.21 3.21 7.22
CA THR A 268 -11.66 3.31 5.82
C THR A 268 -13.01 2.61 5.62
N PHE A 269 -13.10 1.34 5.98
CA PHE A 269 -14.28 0.51 5.75
C PHE A 269 -15.22 0.47 6.95
N TYR A 270 -14.72 0.77 8.15
CA TYR A 270 -15.52 0.99 9.35
C TYR A 270 -15.22 2.36 9.98
N ARG A 271 -16.17 2.84 10.79
CA ARG A 271 -15.98 4.06 11.59
C ARG A 271 -15.21 3.74 12.88
N PRO A 272 -14.20 4.52 13.26
CA PRO A 272 -13.45 4.30 14.49
C PRO A 272 -14.36 4.18 15.71
N SER A 273 -14.23 3.07 16.42
CA SER A 273 -14.88 2.79 17.70
C SER A 273 -14.04 1.78 18.47
N TRP A 274 -14.32 1.55 19.75
CA TRP A 274 -13.57 0.55 20.53
C TRP A 274 -13.76 -0.88 19.96
N ARG A 275 -14.94 -1.22 19.43
CA ARG A 275 -15.20 -2.52 18.77
C ARG A 275 -14.36 -2.67 17.51
N VAL A 276 -14.29 -1.61 16.71
CA VAL A 276 -13.47 -1.56 15.49
C VAL A 276 -11.97 -1.59 15.82
N ALA A 277 -11.55 -0.97 16.92
CA ALA A 277 -10.16 -1.04 17.39
C ALA A 277 -9.77 -2.49 17.73
N ILE A 278 -10.61 -3.22 18.48
CA ILE A 278 -10.40 -4.65 18.75
C ILE A 278 -10.36 -5.44 17.45
N TYR A 279 -11.30 -5.19 16.53
CA TYR A 279 -11.37 -5.88 15.25
C TYR A 279 -10.11 -5.66 14.39
N ALA A 280 -9.62 -4.41 14.35
CA ALA A 280 -8.39 -4.04 13.66
C ALA A 280 -7.15 -4.66 14.32
N ILE A 281 -7.10 -4.77 15.65
CA ILE A 281 -6.01 -5.47 16.37
C ILE A 281 -5.98 -6.95 15.95
N VAL A 282 -7.11 -7.63 15.97
CA VAL A 282 -7.21 -9.04 15.56
C VAL A 282 -6.82 -9.21 14.08
N GLY A 283 -7.31 -8.33 13.21
CA GLY A 283 -6.93 -8.32 11.79
C GLY A 283 -5.43 -8.07 11.57
N THR A 284 -4.82 -7.19 12.36
CA THR A 284 -3.38 -6.90 12.32
C THR A 284 -2.57 -8.13 12.69
N ILE A 285 -2.90 -8.78 13.81
CA ILE A 285 -2.24 -10.02 14.26
C ILE A 285 -2.37 -11.12 13.20
N PHE A 286 -3.58 -11.32 12.67
CA PHE A 286 -3.82 -12.28 11.59
C PHE A 286 -2.97 -11.94 10.35
N THR A 287 -2.83 -10.67 10.01
CA THR A 287 -2.02 -10.24 8.86
C THR A 287 -0.55 -10.60 9.01
N VAL A 288 0.01 -10.51 10.23
CA VAL A 288 1.40 -10.92 10.52
C VAL A 288 1.56 -12.44 10.33
N VAL A 289 0.59 -13.23 10.78
CA VAL A 289 0.58 -14.69 10.57
C VAL A 289 0.48 -15.02 9.08
N ALA A 290 -0.43 -14.35 8.36
CA ALA A 290 -0.58 -14.50 6.91
C ALA A 290 0.69 -14.10 6.15
N GLN A 291 1.39 -13.06 6.61
CA GLN A 291 2.67 -12.61 6.07
C GLN A 291 3.73 -13.72 6.19
N GLY A 292 3.88 -14.33 7.37
CA GLY A 292 4.78 -15.46 7.57
C GLY A 292 4.44 -16.66 6.68
N ALA A 293 3.16 -17.04 6.63
CA ALA A 293 2.70 -18.17 5.81
C ALA A 293 2.94 -17.93 4.31
N LEU A 294 2.63 -16.74 3.80
CA LEU A 294 2.83 -16.41 2.39
C LEU A 294 4.30 -16.25 2.03
N ASN A 295 5.14 -15.78 2.97
CA ASN A 295 6.59 -15.76 2.78
C ASN A 295 7.10 -17.19 2.55
N VAL A 296 6.62 -18.18 3.32
CA VAL A 296 7.01 -19.59 3.13
C VAL A 296 6.64 -20.09 1.74
N VAL A 297 5.41 -19.82 1.29
CA VAL A 297 4.90 -20.29 -0.01
C VAL A 297 5.65 -19.67 -1.18
N LEU A 298 5.88 -18.35 -1.17
CA LEU A 298 6.45 -17.64 -2.32
C LEU A 298 7.97 -17.64 -2.36
N ASN A 299 8.63 -17.88 -1.24
CA ASN A 299 10.09 -18.03 -1.21
C ASN A 299 10.57 -19.21 -2.07
N VAL A 300 9.74 -20.25 -2.26
CA VAL A 300 10.03 -21.37 -3.18
C VAL A 300 10.20 -20.89 -4.62
N TYR A 301 9.49 -19.83 -5.00
CA TYR A 301 9.55 -19.26 -6.34
C TYR A 301 10.43 -18.00 -6.43
N GLY A 302 11.08 -17.60 -5.33
CA GLY A 302 11.94 -16.43 -5.30
C GLY A 302 11.21 -15.13 -5.61
N VAL A 303 9.96 -14.96 -5.15
CA VAL A 303 9.23 -13.69 -5.28
C VAL A 303 8.70 -13.21 -3.94
N PRO A 304 8.66 -11.89 -3.69
CA PRO A 304 8.10 -11.34 -2.47
C PRO A 304 6.58 -11.46 -2.45
N THR A 305 6.02 -11.49 -1.23
CA THR A 305 4.57 -11.47 -0.99
C THR A 305 3.91 -10.15 -1.33
N LEU A 306 4.68 -9.06 -1.38
CA LEU A 306 4.18 -7.70 -1.50
C LEU A 306 3.08 -7.48 -0.44
N THR A 307 2.02 -6.74 -0.75
CA THR A 307 0.90 -6.50 0.17
C THR A 307 -0.19 -7.58 0.11
N PHE A 308 0.07 -8.77 -0.44
CA PHE A 308 -0.94 -9.82 -0.50
C PHE A 308 -1.47 -10.27 0.87
N PRO A 309 -0.65 -10.35 1.94
CA PRO A 309 -1.15 -10.68 3.28
C PRO A 309 -2.22 -9.70 3.76
N PHE A 310 -2.06 -8.41 3.46
CA PHE A 310 -3.08 -7.38 3.70
C PHE A 310 -4.36 -7.67 2.91
N VAL A 311 -4.26 -7.97 1.61
CA VAL A 311 -5.44 -8.24 0.75
C VAL A 311 -6.24 -9.42 1.31
N VAL A 312 -5.57 -10.50 1.69
CA VAL A 312 -6.20 -11.69 2.30
C VAL A 312 -6.89 -11.33 3.61
N ALA A 313 -6.19 -10.63 4.51
CA ALA A 313 -6.75 -10.22 5.78
C ALA A 313 -7.97 -9.30 5.61
N ALA A 314 -7.86 -8.27 4.76
CA ALA A 314 -8.95 -7.35 4.52
C ALA A 314 -10.16 -8.04 3.89
N TRP A 315 -9.98 -8.96 2.94
CA TRP A 315 -11.12 -9.74 2.42
C TRP A 315 -11.79 -10.59 3.48
N ILE A 316 -11.03 -11.34 4.29
CA ILE A 316 -11.59 -12.17 5.36
C ILE A 316 -12.37 -11.34 6.39
N PHE A 317 -11.88 -10.15 6.72
CA PHE A 317 -12.48 -9.30 7.75
C PHE A 317 -13.57 -8.37 7.20
N LEU A 318 -13.67 -8.15 5.89
CA LEU A 318 -14.71 -7.29 5.28
C LEU A 318 -15.86 -8.07 4.67
N LEU A 319 -15.62 -9.25 4.11
CA LEU A 319 -16.67 -10.09 3.49
C LEU A 319 -17.83 -10.44 4.42
N PRO A 320 -17.65 -10.64 5.75
CA PRO A 320 -18.77 -10.88 6.65
C PRO A 320 -19.77 -9.71 6.74
N ASN A 321 -19.41 -8.51 6.26
CA ASN A 321 -20.27 -7.32 6.27
C ASN A 321 -20.87 -7.01 7.65
N LEU A 322 -20.07 -7.18 8.72
CA LEU A 322 -20.52 -6.97 10.09
C LEU A 322 -20.97 -5.52 10.31
N ASP A 323 -22.07 -5.32 11.03
CA ASP A 323 -22.43 -4.00 11.53
C ASP A 323 -21.74 -3.74 12.87
N LEU A 324 -20.64 -2.99 12.81
CA LEU A 324 -19.86 -2.61 13.98
C LEU A 324 -20.24 -1.22 14.53
N VAL A 325 -21.36 -0.64 14.07
CA VAL A 325 -21.87 0.64 14.58
C VAL A 325 -22.48 0.43 15.99
N PRO A 326 -22.22 1.33 16.96
CA PRO A 326 -22.84 1.25 18.28
C PRO A 326 -24.38 1.34 18.21
N GLU A 327 -25.08 0.51 19.00
CA GLU A 327 -26.56 0.40 19.03
C GLU A 327 -27.29 1.72 19.35
N THR A 328 -26.62 2.70 19.95
CA THR A 328 -27.21 3.98 20.38
C THR A 328 -27.64 4.91 19.24
N HIS A 329 -27.42 4.53 17.97
CA HIS A 329 -27.77 5.32 16.79
C HIS A 329 -28.81 4.64 15.87
N ARG A 330 -29.50 3.60 16.35
CA ARG A 330 -30.50 2.82 15.58
C ARG A 330 -31.97 3.27 15.75
N ASN A 331 -32.21 4.49 16.26
CA ASN A 331 -33.57 5.05 16.41
C ASN A 331 -33.77 6.28 15.53
#